data_AF-A0A959BRC6-F1
#
_entry.id   AF-A0A959BRC6-F1
#
_cell.length_a   1.000
_cell.length_b   1.000
_cell.length_c   1.000
_cell.angle_alpha   90.00
_cell.angle_beta   90.00
_cell.angle_gamma   90.00
#
_symmetry.space_group_name_H-M   'P 1'
#
loop_
_entity.id
_entity.type
_entity.pdbx_description
1 polymer ?
#
loop_
_entity_poly.entity_id
_entity_poly.type
_entity_poly.pdbx_seq_one_letter_code
_entity_poly.pdbx_strand_id
1 'polypeptide(L)'
;MKTFLLILLLLASGFISAHPISISWATLHASKEKIGLQLNILAEDLFLYQGMEADSNGFFSVKQLLEAAEQHKEFLGRYFFLEDLECRRLPSKFLRLQFSGIPTGGIHKDSLMQYSLLYFFEFKTQLPLSGIQAHQQFGGNRSPIPALVMATAYQEGAGNSLTAELSRERPWVLHFNWENPELFARKKGFTRFNQEKGPSASIRIDEKGILQELVLSLEKLETLLPLKRKEPSYFSAVEEQQVQQEAIAFFTNRIKVMANGKPVALSSAEVVFGESPQPTDMTAPSLSLLPDTPVKISLVYSTGPALSSVSINWEVFNWQARRWNAKIQSFGKTESHTFSRYQQEYFWAR
;
A
#
# COMPACT_ATOMS: atom_id res chain seq x y z
N MET A 1 50.11 -19.95 -37.66
CA MET A 1 48.65 -19.72 -37.73
C MET A 1 47.92 -20.15 -36.44
N LYS A 2 48.46 -19.82 -35.25
CA LYS A 2 47.89 -20.21 -33.95
C LYS A 2 47.78 -19.06 -32.94
N THR A 3 48.19 -17.85 -33.32
CA THR A 3 48.20 -16.65 -32.46
C THR A 3 47.07 -15.67 -32.76
N PHE A 4 46.25 -15.92 -33.78
CA PHE A 4 45.17 -15.00 -34.17
C PHE A 4 43.80 -15.35 -33.57
N LEU A 5 43.64 -16.54 -32.97
CA LEU A 5 42.36 -17.01 -32.42
C LEU A 5 42.13 -16.62 -30.95
N LEU A 6 43.13 -16.03 -30.28
CA LEU A 6 43.01 -15.66 -28.85
C LEU A 6 42.49 -14.23 -28.63
N ILE A 7 42.49 -13.38 -29.65
CA ILE A 7 42.02 -11.98 -29.54
C ILE A 7 40.50 -11.88 -29.79
N LEU A 8 39.89 -12.83 -30.51
CA LEU A 8 38.46 -12.81 -30.79
C LEU A 8 37.60 -13.28 -29.59
N LEU A 9 38.18 -14.04 -28.66
CA LEU A 9 37.47 -14.53 -27.47
C LEU A 9 37.48 -13.55 -26.29
N LEU A 10 38.25 -12.46 -26.37
CA LEU A 10 38.30 -11.39 -25.36
C LEU A 10 37.29 -10.26 -25.61
N LEU A 11 36.63 -10.23 -26.79
CA LEU A 11 35.60 -9.25 -27.15
C LEU A 11 34.17 -9.71 -26.82
N ALA A 12 33.98 -10.94 -26.32
CA ALA A 12 32.68 -11.45 -25.85
C ALA A 12 32.41 -11.14 -24.36
N SER A 13 33.17 -10.22 -23.76
CA SER A 13 32.87 -9.64 -22.44
C SER A 13 31.81 -8.53 -22.55
N GLY A 14 30.84 -8.69 -23.45
CA GLY A 14 29.73 -7.77 -23.62
C GLY A 14 28.65 -8.11 -22.60
N PHE A 15 28.58 -7.31 -21.53
CA PHE A 15 27.42 -7.11 -20.66
C PHE A 15 26.51 -8.34 -20.49
N ILE A 16 26.73 -9.12 -19.43
CA ILE A 16 25.61 -9.81 -18.78
C ILE A 16 24.74 -8.71 -18.16
N SER A 17 23.97 -8.03 -19.01
CA SER A 17 22.82 -7.26 -18.58
C SER A 17 21.82 -8.32 -18.15
N ALA A 18 21.64 -8.50 -16.84
CA ALA A 18 20.59 -9.37 -16.33
C ALA A 18 19.31 -9.03 -17.10
N HIS A 19 18.74 -10.01 -17.81
CA HIS A 19 17.54 -9.77 -18.62
C HIS A 19 16.49 -9.10 -17.74
N PRO A 20 15.91 -7.95 -18.16
CA PRO A 20 14.97 -7.23 -17.32
C PRO A 20 13.76 -8.12 -17.01
N ILE A 21 13.41 -8.20 -15.73
CA ILE A 21 12.20 -8.88 -15.26
C ILE A 21 11.16 -7.80 -15.03
N SER A 22 10.01 -7.95 -15.68
CA SER A 22 8.85 -7.11 -15.41
C SER A 22 8.21 -7.55 -14.10
N ILE A 23 8.17 -6.65 -13.11
CA ILE A 23 7.52 -6.88 -11.81
C ILE A 23 6.36 -5.90 -11.69
N SER A 24 5.17 -6.44 -11.41
CA SER A 24 3.98 -5.63 -11.21
C SER A 24 3.14 -6.14 -10.04
N TRP A 25 2.15 -5.35 -9.59
CA TRP A 25 1.26 -5.73 -8.51
C TRP A 25 -0.20 -5.70 -8.95
N ALA A 26 -0.97 -6.69 -8.51
CA ALA A 26 -2.40 -6.76 -8.76
C ALA A 26 -3.16 -6.74 -7.43
N THR A 27 -4.19 -5.90 -7.33
CA THR A 27 -5.11 -5.89 -6.20
C THR A 27 -6.52 -6.17 -6.68
N LEU A 28 -7.09 -7.28 -6.22
CA LEU A 28 -8.44 -7.74 -6.52
C LEU A 28 -9.38 -7.44 -5.36
N HIS A 29 -10.54 -6.89 -5.68
CA HIS A 29 -11.63 -6.62 -4.75
C HIS A 29 -12.89 -7.34 -5.22
N ALA A 30 -13.17 -8.50 -4.64
CA ALA A 30 -14.34 -9.30 -4.99
C ALA A 30 -15.54 -8.92 -4.12
N SER A 31 -16.67 -8.67 -4.76
CA SER A 31 -18.00 -8.51 -4.17
C SER A 31 -18.97 -9.48 -4.85
N LYS A 32 -20.19 -9.60 -4.33
CA LYS A 32 -21.22 -10.46 -4.95
C LYS A 32 -21.59 -10.07 -6.38
N GLU A 33 -21.43 -8.80 -6.75
CA GLU A 33 -21.88 -8.25 -8.04
C GLU A 33 -20.75 -8.05 -9.05
N LYS A 34 -19.52 -7.92 -8.56
CA LYS A 34 -18.36 -7.56 -9.40
C LYS A 34 -17.03 -7.83 -8.72
N ILE A 35 -15.99 -7.86 -9.55
CA ILE A 35 -14.60 -7.87 -9.12
C ILE A 35 -13.90 -6.62 -9.65
N GLY A 36 -13.41 -5.78 -8.74
CA GLY A 36 -12.53 -4.66 -9.08
C GLY A 36 -11.09 -5.13 -9.15
N LEU A 37 -10.33 -4.66 -10.14
CA LEU A 37 -8.91 -4.92 -10.29
C LEU A 37 -8.16 -3.59 -10.37
N GLN A 38 -7.11 -3.46 -9.57
CA GLN A 38 -6.09 -2.42 -9.71
C GLN A 38 -4.78 -3.10 -10.08
N LEU A 39 -4.17 -2.68 -11.19
CA LEU A 39 -2.82 -3.07 -11.59
C LEU A 39 -1.88 -1.88 -11.36
N ASN A 40 -0.84 -2.11 -10.56
CA ASN A 40 0.27 -1.18 -10.37
C ASN A 40 1.43 -1.65 -11.25
N ILE A 41 1.73 -0.87 -12.27
CA ILE A 41 2.68 -1.18 -13.35
C ILE A 41 3.80 -0.15 -13.31
N LEU A 42 5.06 -0.59 -13.34
CA LEU A 42 6.20 0.33 -13.41
C LEU A 42 6.25 0.99 -14.80
N ALA A 43 6.72 2.24 -14.88
CA ALA A 43 6.89 2.91 -16.18
C ALA A 43 7.89 2.17 -17.09
N GLU A 44 8.77 1.36 -16.51
CA GLU A 44 9.65 0.43 -17.24
C GLU A 44 8.87 -0.53 -18.15
N ASP A 45 7.71 -1.04 -17.71
CA ASP A 45 6.91 -1.95 -18.52
C ASP A 45 6.39 -1.27 -19.81
N LEU A 46 6.22 0.05 -19.80
CA LEU A 46 5.91 0.79 -21.03
C LEU A 46 7.07 0.69 -22.02
N PHE A 47 8.30 0.81 -21.54
CA PHE A 47 9.49 0.67 -22.37
C PHE A 47 9.63 -0.76 -22.88
N LEU A 48 9.47 -1.74 -21.99
CA LEU A 48 9.62 -3.17 -22.31
C LEU A 48 8.56 -3.69 -23.30
N TYR A 49 7.31 -3.21 -23.21
CA TYR A 49 6.20 -3.78 -23.98
C TYR A 49 5.61 -2.87 -25.05
N GLN A 50 5.80 -1.55 -24.99
CA GLN A 50 5.21 -0.60 -25.95
C GLN A 50 6.21 -0.05 -26.97
N GLY A 51 7.47 -0.51 -26.94
CA GLY A 51 8.48 -0.14 -27.92
C GLY A 51 8.83 1.35 -27.91
N MET A 52 8.81 1.97 -26.72
CA MET A 52 9.25 3.35 -26.60
C MET A 52 10.74 3.47 -26.88
N GLU A 53 11.12 4.51 -27.62
CA GLU A 53 12.52 4.88 -27.84
C GLU A 53 12.83 6.19 -27.11
N ALA A 54 13.91 6.18 -26.32
CA ALA A 54 14.39 7.39 -25.66
C ALA A 54 15.01 8.34 -26.69
N ASP A 55 14.98 9.64 -26.40
CA ASP A 55 15.68 10.64 -27.19
C ASP A 55 17.21 10.50 -27.11
N SER A 56 17.95 11.37 -27.81
CA SER A 56 19.41 11.36 -27.83
C SER A 56 20.05 11.54 -26.44
N ASN A 57 19.31 12.08 -25.47
CA ASN A 57 19.76 12.31 -24.11
C ASN A 57 19.24 11.22 -23.14
N GLY A 58 18.58 10.18 -23.64
CA GLY A 58 18.06 9.08 -22.84
C GLY A 58 16.73 9.37 -22.13
N PHE A 59 16.00 10.40 -22.55
CA PHE A 59 14.70 10.76 -21.96
C PHE A 59 13.51 10.27 -22.79
N PHE A 60 12.45 9.88 -22.09
CA PHE A 60 11.12 9.69 -22.65
C PHE A 60 10.29 10.93 -22.36
N SER A 61 9.75 11.54 -23.42
CA SER A 61 8.91 12.74 -23.27
C SER A 61 7.59 12.42 -22.56
N VAL A 62 7.01 13.41 -21.88
CA VAL A 62 5.70 13.28 -21.21
C VAL A 62 4.64 12.77 -22.19
N LYS A 63 4.63 13.29 -23.42
CA LYS A 63 3.67 12.89 -24.46
C LYS A 63 3.82 11.40 -24.80
N GLN A 64 5.04 10.94 -25.04
CA GLN A 64 5.33 9.54 -25.37
C GLN A 64 4.94 8.60 -24.24
N LEU A 65 5.24 8.98 -22.99
CA LEU A 65 4.88 8.20 -21.80
C LEU A 65 3.36 8.05 -21.65
N LEU A 66 2.59 9.12 -21.89
CA LEU A 66 1.13 9.08 -21.84
C LEU A 66 0.53 8.26 -22.98
N GLU A 67 1.06 8.38 -24.20
CA GLU A 67 0.62 7.59 -25.35
C GLU A 67 0.89 6.10 -25.15
N ALA A 68 2.09 5.75 -24.67
CA ALA A 68 2.44 4.37 -24.34
C ALA A 68 1.58 3.83 -23.19
N ALA A 69 1.27 4.63 -22.18
CA ALA A 69 0.39 4.21 -21.08
C ALA A 69 -1.04 3.88 -21.59
N GLU A 70 -1.58 4.68 -22.50
CA GLU A 70 -2.90 4.39 -23.08
C GLU A 70 -2.87 3.14 -23.98
N GLN A 71 -1.79 2.89 -24.72
CA GLN A 71 -1.62 1.64 -25.48
C GLN A 71 -1.50 0.43 -24.55
N HIS A 72 -0.78 0.60 -23.44
CA HIS A 72 -0.53 -0.47 -22.48
C HIS A 72 -1.80 -0.97 -21.78
N LYS A 73 -2.84 -0.14 -21.68
CA LYS A 73 -4.17 -0.58 -21.21
C LYS A 73 -4.71 -1.77 -22.00
N GLU A 74 -4.60 -1.76 -23.32
CA GLU A 74 -5.09 -2.88 -24.16
C GLU A 74 -4.25 -4.13 -23.94
N PHE A 75 -2.93 -3.95 -23.79
CA PHE A 75 -2.00 -5.02 -23.41
C PHE A 75 -2.43 -5.68 -22.09
N LEU A 76 -2.70 -4.89 -21.05
CA LEU A 76 -3.12 -5.40 -19.75
C LEU A 76 -4.47 -6.11 -19.83
N GLY A 77 -5.45 -5.55 -20.54
CA GLY A 77 -6.77 -6.20 -20.71
C GLY A 77 -6.71 -7.53 -21.46
N ARG A 78 -5.71 -7.72 -22.32
CA ARG A 78 -5.48 -8.96 -23.05
C ARG A 78 -4.75 -10.00 -22.20
N TYR A 79 -3.69 -9.58 -21.51
CA TYR A 79 -2.73 -10.49 -20.88
C TYR A 79 -2.86 -10.63 -19.37
N PHE A 80 -3.62 -9.78 -18.68
CA PHE A 80 -4.07 -10.05 -17.31
C PHE A 80 -5.57 -10.28 -17.32
N PHE A 81 -6.00 -11.41 -16.75
CA PHE A 81 -7.41 -11.77 -16.84
C PHE A 81 -7.91 -12.72 -15.79
N LEU A 82 -9.23 -12.74 -15.68
CA LEU A 82 -9.94 -13.60 -14.78
C LEU A 82 -10.81 -14.58 -15.56
N GLU A 83 -10.76 -15.84 -15.16
CA GLU A 83 -11.72 -16.87 -15.51
C GLU A 83 -12.50 -17.25 -14.26
N ASP A 84 -13.69 -17.81 -14.41
CA ASP A 84 -14.35 -18.52 -13.31
C ASP A 84 -13.76 -19.93 -13.11
N LEU A 85 -14.30 -20.68 -12.16
CA LEU A 85 -13.85 -22.04 -11.87
C LEU A 85 -14.21 -23.04 -12.99
N GLU A 86 -15.09 -22.64 -13.92
CA GLU A 86 -15.45 -23.40 -15.11
C GLU A 86 -14.63 -22.97 -16.35
N CYS A 87 -13.54 -22.22 -16.16
CA CYS A 87 -12.66 -21.71 -17.22
C CYS A 87 -13.36 -20.79 -18.23
N ARG A 88 -14.46 -20.15 -17.85
CA ARG A 88 -15.11 -19.12 -18.68
C ARG A 88 -14.49 -17.77 -18.36
N ARG A 89 -14.06 -17.05 -19.40
CA ARG A 89 -13.46 -15.74 -19.19
C ARG A 89 -14.49 -14.70 -18.78
N LEU A 90 -14.15 -13.95 -17.73
CA LEU A 90 -14.96 -12.84 -17.25
C LEU A 90 -14.76 -11.61 -18.14
N PRO A 91 -15.84 -10.94 -18.58
CA PRO A 91 -15.74 -9.72 -19.36
C PRO A 91 -15.18 -8.59 -18.49
N SER A 92 -14.10 -7.97 -18.95
CA SER A 92 -13.47 -6.84 -18.28
C SER A 92 -13.88 -5.51 -18.92
N LYS A 93 -13.97 -4.48 -18.08
CA LYS A 93 -14.17 -3.10 -18.48
C LYS A 93 -13.08 -2.25 -17.86
N PHE A 94 -12.33 -1.53 -18.69
CA PHE A 94 -11.41 -0.51 -18.20
C PHE A 94 -12.19 0.67 -17.60
N LEU A 95 -11.75 1.15 -16.44
CA LEU A 95 -12.38 2.27 -15.74
C LEU A 95 -11.56 3.56 -15.88
N ARG A 96 -10.28 3.50 -15.51
CA ARG A 96 -9.40 4.69 -15.53
C ARG A 96 -7.93 4.29 -15.44
N LEU A 97 -7.08 5.22 -15.87
CA LEU A 97 -5.64 5.24 -15.68
C LEU A 97 -5.31 6.39 -14.73
N GLN A 98 -4.42 6.15 -13.77
CA GLN A 98 -3.77 7.20 -13.01
C GLN A 98 -2.27 7.11 -13.23
N PHE A 99 -1.71 8.19 -13.72
CA PHE A 99 -0.27 8.34 -13.89
C PHE A 99 0.13 9.68 -13.27
N SER A 100 0.58 9.61 -12.02
CA SER A 100 0.94 10.79 -11.23
C SER A 100 2.46 10.94 -11.13
N GLY A 101 2.93 12.18 -11.08
CA GLY A 101 4.33 12.47 -10.78
C GLY A 101 5.28 12.44 -11.97
N ILE A 102 4.79 12.47 -13.22
CA ILE A 102 5.68 12.61 -14.38
C ILE A 102 6.33 14.01 -14.35
N PRO A 103 7.67 14.12 -14.33
CA PRO A 103 8.34 15.40 -14.42
C PRO A 103 8.03 16.09 -15.75
N THR A 104 7.98 17.42 -15.78
CA THR A 104 7.72 18.20 -17.00
C THR A 104 8.76 17.95 -18.10
N GLY A 105 10.00 17.62 -17.70
CA GLY A 105 11.09 17.23 -18.60
C GLY A 105 11.04 15.78 -19.10
N GLY A 106 10.03 14.99 -18.71
CA GLY A 106 9.98 13.56 -19.00
C GLY A 106 10.75 12.72 -17.98
N ILE A 107 10.97 11.44 -18.31
CA ILE A 107 11.64 10.47 -17.43
C ILE A 107 12.87 9.92 -18.15
N HIS A 108 14.03 9.98 -17.50
CA HIS A 108 15.25 9.33 -18.00
C HIS A 108 15.10 7.80 -17.91
N LYS A 109 15.62 7.07 -18.91
CA LYS A 109 15.49 5.60 -18.99
C LYS A 109 15.89 4.86 -17.72
N ASP A 110 16.95 5.32 -17.05
CA ASP A 110 17.48 4.68 -15.84
C ASP A 110 16.63 4.95 -14.58
N SER A 111 15.63 5.83 -14.69
CA SER A 111 14.73 6.20 -13.60
C SER A 111 13.32 5.63 -13.76
N LEU A 112 13.02 4.89 -14.83
CA LEU A 112 11.68 4.37 -15.12
C LEU A 112 11.09 3.51 -13.99
N MET A 113 11.94 2.76 -13.28
CA MET A 113 11.50 1.91 -12.15
C MET A 113 11.00 2.69 -10.92
N GLN A 114 11.25 4.01 -10.86
CA GLN A 114 10.80 4.87 -9.75
C GLN A 114 9.37 5.38 -9.94
N TYR A 115 8.80 5.21 -11.13
CA TYR A 115 7.48 5.72 -11.48
C TYR A 115 6.53 4.57 -11.73
N SER A 116 5.28 4.75 -11.31
CA SER A 116 4.23 3.76 -11.43
C SER A 116 2.97 4.32 -12.07
N LEU A 117 2.23 3.42 -12.71
CA LEU A 117 0.96 3.65 -13.36
C LEU A 117 -0.07 2.73 -12.74
N LEU A 118 -1.21 3.30 -12.34
CA LEU A 118 -2.32 2.55 -11.78
C LEU A 118 -3.44 2.41 -12.81
N TYR A 119 -3.70 1.18 -13.24
CA TYR A 119 -4.79 0.84 -14.13
C TYR A 119 -5.92 0.20 -13.35
N PHE A 120 -7.14 0.67 -13.59
CA PHE A 120 -8.33 0.17 -12.91
C PHE A 120 -9.25 -0.53 -13.90
N PHE A 121 -9.63 -1.77 -13.59
CA PHE A 121 -10.57 -2.57 -14.35
C PHE A 121 -11.71 -3.05 -13.45
N GLU A 122 -12.85 -3.34 -14.06
CA GLU A 122 -13.99 -3.98 -13.42
C GLU A 122 -14.38 -5.22 -14.23
N PHE A 123 -14.60 -6.32 -13.55
CA PHE A 123 -15.14 -7.55 -14.11
C PHE A 123 -16.56 -7.73 -13.59
N LYS A 124 -17.53 -7.79 -14.50
CA LYS A 124 -18.93 -8.00 -14.12
C LYS A 124 -19.18 -9.47 -13.84
N THR A 125 -19.89 -9.77 -12.77
CA THR A 125 -20.35 -11.13 -12.46
C THR A 125 -21.87 -11.15 -12.50
N GLN A 126 -22.47 -12.04 -13.30
CA GLN A 126 -23.93 -12.14 -13.42
C GLN A 126 -24.57 -12.75 -12.15
N LEU A 127 -23.82 -13.60 -11.45
CA LEU A 127 -24.16 -14.21 -10.18
C LEU A 127 -22.91 -14.19 -9.29
N PRO A 128 -23.05 -14.28 -7.95
CA PRO A 128 -21.90 -14.43 -7.06
C PRO A 128 -21.10 -15.68 -7.46
N LEU A 129 -19.86 -15.49 -7.88
CA LEU A 129 -18.99 -16.59 -8.29
C LEU A 129 -18.53 -17.39 -7.09
N SER A 130 -18.42 -18.71 -7.20
CA SER A 130 -17.79 -19.56 -6.17
C SER A 130 -16.27 -19.38 -6.10
N GLY A 131 -15.68 -18.77 -7.11
CA GLY A 131 -14.25 -18.49 -7.19
C GLY A 131 -13.84 -17.96 -8.56
N ILE A 132 -12.55 -17.67 -8.70
CA ILE A 132 -11.93 -17.23 -9.95
C ILE A 132 -10.55 -17.85 -10.11
N GLN A 133 -10.07 -17.82 -11.34
CA GLN A 133 -8.68 -18.05 -11.71
C GLN A 133 -8.11 -16.75 -12.26
N ALA A 134 -7.07 -16.22 -11.63
CA ALA A 134 -6.36 -15.05 -12.10
C ALA A 134 -5.12 -15.46 -12.88
N HIS A 135 -4.99 -14.94 -14.10
CA HIS A 135 -3.91 -15.28 -15.03
C HIS A 135 -3.13 -14.02 -15.40
N GLN A 136 -1.82 -14.19 -15.52
CA GLN A 136 -0.94 -13.23 -16.14
C GLN A 136 -0.18 -13.93 -17.27
N GLN A 137 -0.16 -13.31 -18.45
CA GLN A 137 0.50 -13.80 -19.66
C GLN A 137 1.20 -12.65 -20.40
N PHE A 138 1.86 -11.75 -19.67
CA PHE A 138 2.46 -10.54 -20.25
C PHE A 138 3.43 -10.86 -21.40
N GLY A 139 3.23 -10.15 -22.51
CA GLY A 139 3.92 -10.35 -23.79
C GLY A 139 3.52 -11.62 -24.57
N GLY A 140 2.51 -12.36 -24.10
CA GLY A 140 1.97 -13.56 -24.74
C GLY A 140 2.88 -14.80 -24.62
N ASN A 141 2.49 -15.87 -25.33
CA ASN A 141 3.07 -17.21 -25.18
C ASN A 141 4.57 -17.31 -25.50
N ARG A 142 5.12 -16.32 -26.21
CA ARG A 142 6.53 -16.29 -26.65
C ARG A 142 7.28 -15.05 -26.19
N SER A 143 6.78 -14.29 -25.22
CA SER A 143 7.53 -13.12 -24.72
C SER A 143 8.88 -13.59 -24.17
N PRO A 144 10.00 -13.00 -24.63
CA PRO A 144 11.31 -13.24 -24.05
C PRO A 144 11.47 -12.54 -22.69
N ILE A 145 10.55 -11.63 -22.35
CA ILE A 145 10.58 -10.87 -21.10
C ILE A 145 9.86 -11.69 -20.02
N PRO A 146 10.58 -12.17 -18.99
CA PRO A 146 9.94 -12.78 -17.83
C PRO A 146 9.14 -11.72 -17.07
N ALA A 147 7.96 -12.11 -16.59
CA ALA A 147 7.06 -11.20 -15.90
C ALA A 147 6.43 -11.88 -14.69
N LEU A 148 6.42 -11.17 -13.58
CA LEU A 148 5.92 -11.59 -12.29
C LEU A 148 4.85 -10.61 -11.80
N VAL A 149 3.72 -11.13 -11.33
CA VAL A 149 2.70 -10.30 -10.70
C VAL A 149 2.48 -10.74 -9.27
N MET A 150 2.72 -9.82 -8.34
CA MET A 150 2.39 -10.00 -6.93
C MET A 150 0.92 -9.63 -6.73
N ALA A 151 0.06 -10.63 -6.56
CA ALA A 151 -1.38 -10.42 -6.44
C ALA A 151 -1.83 -10.47 -4.97
N THR A 152 -2.74 -9.57 -4.64
CA THR A 152 -3.48 -9.55 -3.37
C THR A 152 -4.97 -9.52 -3.69
N ALA A 153 -5.78 -10.32 -3.00
CA ALA A 153 -7.22 -10.31 -3.14
C ALA A 153 -7.93 -10.11 -1.81
N TYR A 154 -9.01 -9.36 -1.87
CA TYR A 154 -9.93 -9.10 -0.78
C TYR A 154 -11.33 -9.55 -1.20
N GLN A 155 -11.93 -10.42 -0.41
CA GLN A 155 -13.33 -10.78 -0.57
C GLN A 155 -14.19 -9.92 0.37
N GLU A 156 -15.31 -9.43 -0.13
CA GLU A 156 -16.33 -8.77 0.67
C GLU A 156 -16.76 -9.68 1.85
N GLY A 157 -16.77 -9.09 3.05
CA GLY A 157 -17.08 -9.78 4.30
C GLY A 157 -15.93 -10.57 4.93
N ALA A 158 -14.79 -10.76 4.25
CA ALA A 158 -13.63 -11.47 4.81
C ALA A 158 -12.68 -10.56 5.60
N GLY A 159 -12.08 -11.08 6.68
CA GLY A 159 -11.13 -10.33 7.53
C GLY A 159 -9.67 -10.35 7.06
N ASN A 160 -9.34 -11.29 6.19
CA ASN A 160 -7.99 -11.53 5.66
C ASN A 160 -7.93 -11.23 4.17
N SER A 161 -6.76 -10.77 3.71
CA SER A 161 -6.39 -10.80 2.30
C SER A 161 -5.65 -12.09 1.97
N LEU A 162 -5.85 -12.58 0.76
CA LEU A 162 -5.05 -13.67 0.21
C LEU A 162 -3.99 -13.07 -0.72
N THR A 163 -2.81 -13.66 -0.76
CA THR A 163 -1.73 -13.22 -1.65
C THR A 163 -1.17 -14.39 -2.42
N ALA A 164 -0.72 -14.12 -3.65
CA ALA A 164 -0.06 -15.08 -4.50
C ALA A 164 0.92 -14.40 -5.44
N GLU A 165 1.87 -15.18 -5.93
CA GLU A 165 2.75 -14.82 -7.04
C GLU A 165 2.18 -15.45 -8.31
N LEU A 166 1.88 -14.63 -9.31
CA LEU A 166 1.43 -15.07 -10.62
C LEU A 166 2.60 -15.00 -11.59
N SER A 167 2.73 -16.07 -12.35
CA SER A 167 3.62 -16.17 -13.52
C SER A 167 2.83 -16.83 -14.64
N ARG A 168 3.37 -16.82 -15.87
CA ARG A 168 2.69 -17.37 -17.06
C ARG A 168 2.10 -18.76 -16.87
N GLU A 169 2.80 -19.62 -16.14
CA GLU A 169 2.44 -21.04 -15.96
C GLU A 169 1.70 -21.31 -14.65
N ARG A 170 1.62 -20.33 -13.75
CA ARG A 170 1.03 -20.48 -12.42
C ARG A 170 -0.13 -19.49 -12.27
N PRO A 171 -1.34 -19.84 -12.77
CA PRO A 171 -2.52 -19.07 -12.45
C PRO A 171 -2.84 -19.21 -10.96
N TRP A 172 -3.44 -18.16 -10.41
CA TRP A 172 -3.87 -18.18 -9.03
C TRP A 172 -5.37 -18.50 -8.95
N VAL A 173 -5.69 -19.62 -8.31
CA VAL A 173 -7.08 -20.01 -8.03
C VAL A 173 -7.52 -19.45 -6.68
N LEU A 174 -8.61 -18.69 -6.69
CA LEU A 174 -9.25 -18.17 -5.49
C LEU A 174 -10.64 -18.75 -5.36
N HIS A 175 -10.99 -19.17 -4.15
CA HIS A 175 -12.35 -19.56 -3.81
C HIS A 175 -13.00 -18.48 -2.95
N PHE A 176 -14.28 -18.22 -3.20
CA PHE A 176 -15.09 -17.31 -2.42
C PHE A 176 -16.07 -18.05 -1.54
N ASN A 177 -16.16 -17.65 -0.27
CA ASN A 177 -17.19 -18.14 0.64
C ASN A 177 -18.12 -16.98 1.02
N TRP A 178 -19.27 -16.88 0.36
CA TRP A 178 -20.20 -15.76 0.58
C TRP A 178 -21.11 -15.92 1.79
N GLU A 179 -21.27 -17.14 2.29
CA GLU A 179 -22.13 -17.44 3.44
C GLU A 179 -21.38 -17.28 4.76
N ASN A 180 -20.15 -17.80 4.81
CA ASN A 180 -19.25 -17.69 5.95
C ASN A 180 -17.85 -17.30 5.47
N PRO A 181 -17.65 -16.06 4.97
CA PRO A 181 -16.35 -15.59 4.57
C PRO A 181 -15.36 -15.79 5.71
N GLU A 182 -14.11 -16.17 5.41
CA GLU A 182 -13.12 -16.40 6.46
C GLU A 182 -12.89 -15.12 7.29
N LEU A 183 -13.52 -15.10 8.46
CA LEU A 183 -13.24 -14.16 9.52
C LEU A 183 -12.00 -14.67 10.23
N PHE A 184 -10.84 -14.14 9.85
CA PHE A 184 -9.55 -14.38 10.49
C PHE A 184 -9.23 -15.87 10.77
N ALA A 185 -8.63 -16.56 9.82
CA ALA A 185 -7.86 -17.75 10.17
C ALA A 185 -6.64 -17.34 11.02
N ARG A 186 -6.57 -17.80 12.28
CA ARG A 186 -5.36 -17.73 13.11
C ARG A 186 -4.32 -18.71 12.52
N LYS A 187 -3.66 -18.36 11.41
CA LYS A 187 -2.67 -19.24 10.79
C LYS A 187 -1.33 -19.17 11.52
N LYS A 188 -1.04 -20.23 12.31
CA LYS A 188 0.33 -20.70 12.57
C LYS A 188 0.95 -21.07 11.22
N GLY A 189 2.13 -20.51 10.95
CA GLY A 189 3.05 -21.01 9.92
C GLY A 189 2.66 -20.69 8.49
N PHE A 190 2.94 -19.48 8.04
CA PHE A 190 3.44 -19.24 6.68
C PHE A 190 4.42 -18.07 6.71
N THR A 191 5.61 -18.29 6.18
CA THR A 191 6.81 -17.47 6.31
C THR A 191 6.86 -16.31 5.33
N ARG A 192 7.23 -15.15 5.87
CA ARG A 192 8.09 -14.09 5.29
C ARG A 192 7.98 -13.85 3.77
N PHE A 193 6.95 -13.13 3.36
CA PHE A 193 7.09 -12.06 2.38
C PHE A 193 6.27 -10.88 2.91
N ASN A 194 6.95 -9.73 3.08
CA ASN A 194 6.48 -8.45 3.60
C ASN A 194 5.00 -8.42 4.03
N GLN A 195 4.74 -8.75 5.30
CA GLN A 195 3.63 -8.09 5.97
C GLN A 195 3.95 -6.61 5.89
N GLU A 196 3.31 -5.87 4.98
CA GLU A 196 3.21 -4.44 5.16
C GLU A 196 2.78 -4.23 6.61
N LYS A 197 3.66 -3.63 7.43
CA LYS A 197 3.29 -3.22 8.78
C LYS A 197 2.21 -2.16 8.60
N GLY A 198 0.95 -2.61 8.57
CA GLY A 198 -0.21 -1.74 8.60
C GLY A 198 -0.11 -0.80 9.79
N PRO A 199 -0.76 0.37 9.73
CA PRO A 199 -0.75 1.27 10.87
C PRO A 199 -1.31 0.52 12.10
N SER A 200 -0.69 0.75 13.24
CA SER A 200 -0.94 0.01 14.48
C SER A 200 -1.18 0.97 15.62
N ALA A 201 -1.89 0.50 16.64
CA ALA A 201 -2.20 1.30 17.80
C ALA A 201 -2.06 0.52 19.11
N SER A 202 -1.79 1.26 20.17
CA SER A 202 -1.84 0.77 21.54
C SER A 202 -2.72 1.71 22.35
N ILE A 203 -3.77 1.19 22.97
CA ILE A 203 -4.69 1.96 23.79
C ILE A 203 -4.59 1.44 25.21
N ARG A 204 -4.24 2.30 26.16
CA ARG A 204 -4.26 1.99 27.60
C ARG A 204 -5.40 2.74 28.27
N ILE A 205 -6.17 2.02 29.07
CA ILE A 205 -7.29 2.53 29.87
C ILE A 205 -7.02 2.10 31.31
N ASP A 206 -6.75 3.09 32.18
CA ASP A 206 -6.47 2.88 33.59
C ASP A 206 -6.94 4.07 34.45
N GLU A 207 -6.58 4.07 35.73
CA GLU A 207 -6.94 5.14 36.68
C GLU A 207 -6.33 6.50 36.33
N LYS A 208 -5.25 6.52 35.52
CA LYS A 208 -4.59 7.75 35.08
C LYS A 208 -5.25 8.35 33.84
N GLY A 209 -6.09 7.58 33.15
CA GLY A 209 -6.84 8.03 31.99
C GLY A 209 -6.74 7.09 30.80
N ILE A 210 -6.79 7.68 29.61
CA ILE A 210 -6.72 6.97 28.34
C ILE A 210 -5.49 7.45 27.58
N LEU A 211 -4.58 6.55 27.23
CA LEU A 211 -3.45 6.81 26.34
C LEU A 211 -3.68 6.07 25.03
N GLN A 212 -3.61 6.76 23.91
CA GLN A 212 -3.62 6.17 22.57
C GLN A 212 -2.28 6.46 21.90
N GLU A 213 -1.52 5.42 21.56
CA GLU A 213 -0.30 5.51 20.78
C GLU A 213 -0.57 4.95 19.39
N LEU A 214 -0.44 5.77 18.37
CA LEU A 214 -0.65 5.45 16.97
C LEU A 214 0.71 5.37 16.27
N VAL A 215 0.95 4.31 15.50
CA VAL A 215 2.21 4.10 14.76
C VAL A 215 1.92 3.77 13.30
N LEU A 216 2.47 4.57 12.38
CA LEU A 216 2.34 4.41 10.93
C LEU A 216 3.62 4.86 10.22
N SER A 217 3.79 4.53 8.94
CA SER A 217 4.88 5.11 8.15
C SER A 217 4.56 6.53 7.72
N LEU A 218 5.58 7.31 7.42
CA LEU A 218 5.44 8.67 6.92
C LEU A 218 4.63 8.73 5.63
N GLU A 219 4.91 7.81 4.69
CA GLU A 219 4.12 7.65 3.47
C GLU A 219 2.63 7.50 3.81
N LYS A 220 2.27 6.64 4.78
CA LYS A 220 0.89 6.42 5.21
C LYS A 220 0.27 7.67 5.83
N LEU A 221 1.04 8.43 6.61
CA LEU A 221 0.59 9.70 7.15
C LEU A 221 0.26 10.69 6.03
N GLU A 222 1.09 10.78 4.99
CA GLU A 222 0.86 11.67 3.85
C GLU A 222 -0.40 11.32 3.06
N THR A 223 -0.77 10.04 3.03
CA THR A 223 -2.05 9.63 2.45
C THR A 223 -3.25 10.21 3.21
N LEU A 224 -3.13 10.30 4.53
CA LEU A 224 -4.19 10.74 5.44
C LEU A 224 -4.27 12.27 5.50
N LEU A 225 -3.11 12.91 5.51
CA LEU A 225 -2.92 14.33 5.64
C LEU A 225 -1.86 14.74 4.60
N PRO A 226 -2.25 15.31 3.45
CA PRO A 226 -1.30 15.70 2.41
C PRO A 226 -0.34 16.77 2.95
N LEU A 227 0.88 16.36 3.29
CA LEU A 227 1.89 17.25 3.88
C LEU A 227 2.54 18.08 2.78
N LYS A 228 2.65 19.39 3.00
CA LYS A 228 3.37 20.28 2.09
C LYS A 228 4.84 20.32 2.47
N ARG A 229 5.72 19.99 1.52
CA ARG A 229 7.18 20.03 1.69
C ARG A 229 7.81 20.90 0.62
N LYS A 230 8.84 21.66 0.99
CA LYS A 230 9.71 22.30 0.00
C LYS A 230 10.65 21.30 -0.64
N GLU A 231 11.18 20.37 0.15
CA GLU A 231 12.07 19.30 -0.30
C GLU A 231 11.49 17.92 0.02
N PRO A 232 11.41 16.99 -0.94
CA PRO A 232 10.80 15.67 -0.70
C PRO A 232 11.49 14.83 0.39
N SER A 233 12.82 14.98 0.52
CA SER A 233 13.66 14.07 1.33
C SER A 233 13.89 14.51 2.78
N TYR A 234 13.46 15.72 3.16
CA TYR A 234 13.77 16.33 4.47
C TYR A 234 12.63 17.20 4.99
N PHE A 235 12.50 17.29 6.32
CA PHE A 235 11.83 18.44 6.94
C PHE A 235 12.86 19.41 7.51
N SER A 236 12.69 20.70 7.26
CA SER A 236 13.27 21.73 8.11
C SER A 236 12.60 21.71 9.50
N ALA A 237 13.26 22.23 10.54
CA ALA A 237 12.70 22.27 11.89
C ALA A 237 11.32 22.98 11.95
N VAL A 238 11.11 23.98 11.10
CA VAL A 238 9.84 24.71 10.98
C VAL A 238 8.77 23.84 10.32
N GLU A 239 9.11 23.12 9.25
CA GLU A 239 8.19 22.18 8.59
C GLU A 239 7.83 21.02 9.51
N GLU A 240 8.80 20.47 10.25
CA GLU A 240 8.55 19.40 11.22
C GLU A 240 7.55 19.86 12.28
N GLN A 241 7.79 21.02 12.91
CA GLN A 241 6.87 21.57 13.91
C GLN A 241 5.46 21.81 13.33
N GLN A 242 5.37 22.31 12.10
CA GLN A 242 4.09 22.50 11.43
C GLN A 242 3.37 21.17 11.18
N VAL A 243 4.08 20.17 10.65
CA VAL A 243 3.52 18.84 10.40
C VAL A 243 3.06 18.18 11.71
N GLN A 244 3.82 18.31 12.80
CA GLN A 244 3.41 17.84 14.12
C GLN A 244 2.06 18.46 14.52
N GLN A 245 1.92 19.78 14.38
CA GLN A 245 0.67 20.49 14.70
C GLN A 245 -0.50 20.04 13.82
N GLU A 246 -0.28 19.92 12.50
CA GLU A 246 -1.31 19.48 11.55
C GLU A 246 -1.74 18.03 11.81
N ALA A 247 -0.79 17.14 12.12
CA ALA A 247 -1.08 15.76 12.49
C ALA A 247 -1.89 15.68 13.79
N ILE A 248 -1.48 16.41 14.84
CA ILE A 248 -2.24 16.46 16.10
C ILE A 248 -3.66 16.94 15.83
N ALA A 249 -3.83 18.03 15.09
CA ALA A 249 -5.15 18.56 14.74
C ALA A 249 -5.98 17.55 13.93
N PHE A 250 -5.37 16.85 12.97
CA PHE A 250 -6.05 15.84 12.17
C PHE A 250 -6.60 14.70 13.04
N PHE A 251 -5.77 14.10 13.89
CA PHE A 251 -6.15 12.96 14.71
C PHE A 251 -7.13 13.35 15.83
N THR A 252 -6.91 14.49 16.49
CA THR A 252 -7.81 14.95 17.57
C THR A 252 -9.22 15.30 17.08
N ASN A 253 -9.34 15.86 15.87
CA ASN A 253 -10.66 16.15 15.29
C ASN A 253 -11.43 14.89 14.84
N ARG A 254 -10.72 13.77 14.63
CA ARG A 254 -11.28 12.54 14.05
C ARG A 254 -11.31 11.37 15.03
N ILE A 255 -10.67 11.49 16.20
CA ILE A 255 -10.73 10.50 17.27
C ILE A 255 -11.54 11.10 18.41
N LYS A 256 -12.77 10.61 18.56
CA LYS A 256 -13.70 11.03 19.61
C LYS A 256 -13.61 10.05 20.76
N VAL A 257 -13.42 10.58 21.96
CA VAL A 257 -13.35 9.78 23.19
C VAL A 257 -14.43 10.22 24.16
N MET A 258 -15.20 9.26 24.64
CA MET A 258 -16.18 9.45 25.70
C MET A 258 -15.80 8.60 26.91
N ALA A 259 -15.89 9.17 28.10
CA ALA A 259 -15.77 8.47 29.37
C ALA A 259 -17.04 8.69 30.19
N ASN A 260 -17.62 7.62 30.72
CA ASN A 260 -18.87 7.68 31.48
C ASN A 260 -20.00 8.43 30.74
N GLY A 261 -20.09 8.23 29.42
CA GLY A 261 -21.07 8.89 28.56
C GLY A 261 -20.83 10.38 28.29
N LYS A 262 -19.70 10.95 28.73
CA LYS A 262 -19.34 12.37 28.48
C LYS A 262 -18.10 12.48 27.59
N PRO A 263 -18.04 13.47 26.68
CA PRO A 263 -16.85 13.72 25.88
C PRO A 263 -15.66 14.10 26.77
N VAL A 264 -14.48 13.56 26.46
CA VAL A 264 -13.23 13.85 27.18
C VAL A 264 -12.31 14.68 26.30
N ALA A 265 -11.85 15.82 26.81
CA ALA A 265 -10.88 16.65 26.13
C ALA A 265 -9.48 16.01 26.15
N LEU A 266 -8.70 16.26 25.11
CA LEU A 266 -7.30 15.88 25.06
C LEU A 266 -6.52 16.69 26.10
N SER A 267 -5.72 16.00 26.92
CA SER A 267 -4.82 16.62 27.91
C SER A 267 -3.46 16.97 27.31
N SER A 268 -2.90 16.07 26.50
CA SER A 268 -1.66 16.31 25.77
C SER A 268 -1.58 15.45 24.52
N ALA A 269 -0.80 15.92 23.53
CA ALA A 269 -0.47 15.16 22.34
C ALA A 269 0.96 15.42 21.90
N GLU A 270 1.56 14.42 21.28
CA GLU A 270 2.94 14.46 20.79
C GLU A 270 3.04 13.67 19.49
N VAL A 271 3.90 14.13 18.57
CA VAL A 271 4.22 13.44 17.32
C VAL A 271 5.73 13.36 17.20
N VAL A 272 6.22 12.15 16.96
CA VAL A 272 7.66 11.84 16.84
C VAL A 272 7.91 11.13 15.52
N PHE A 273 8.88 11.62 14.75
CA PHE A 273 9.36 11.00 13.52
C PHE A 273 10.65 10.21 13.80
N GLY A 274 10.71 8.96 13.33
CA GLY A 274 11.88 8.09 13.51
C GLY A 274 12.07 7.61 14.96
N GLU A 275 13.28 7.12 15.25
CA GLU A 275 13.73 6.94 16.63
C GLU A 275 14.15 8.33 17.16
N SER A 276 13.58 8.75 18.29
CA SER A 276 13.85 10.05 18.91
C SER A 276 15.35 10.35 18.92
N PRO A 277 15.82 11.54 18.47
CA PRO A 277 17.15 11.99 18.80
C PRO A 277 17.28 11.98 20.32
N GLN A 278 18.38 11.45 20.86
CA GLN A 278 18.68 11.66 22.27
C GLN A 278 18.84 13.17 22.51
N PRO A 279 18.47 13.70 23.70
CA PRO A 279 18.43 15.15 23.97
C PRO A 279 19.78 15.90 23.90
N THR A 280 20.85 15.25 23.47
CA THR A 280 22.22 15.78 23.49
C THR A 280 22.66 16.51 22.24
N ASP A 281 21.90 16.49 21.13
CA ASP A 281 22.29 17.17 19.88
C ASP A 281 21.27 18.23 19.44
N MET A 282 21.25 19.39 20.11
CA MET A 282 20.47 20.57 19.69
C MET A 282 21.05 21.28 18.43
N THR A 283 22.00 20.65 17.73
CA THR A 283 22.67 21.18 16.52
C THR A 283 22.61 20.24 15.31
N ALA A 284 21.88 19.13 15.37
CA ALA A 284 21.77 18.22 14.23
C ALA A 284 20.83 18.80 13.14
N PRO A 285 21.27 18.85 11.86
CA PRO A 285 20.45 19.34 10.76
C PRO A 285 19.43 18.27 10.32
N SER A 286 18.23 18.73 9.94
CA SER A 286 17.21 18.07 9.09
C SER A 286 17.17 16.53 9.12
N LEU A 287 16.13 15.94 9.74
CA LEU A 287 15.87 14.50 9.60
C LEU A 287 15.71 14.14 8.13
N SER A 288 16.53 13.20 7.66
CA SER A 288 16.29 12.48 6.41
C SER A 288 15.10 11.57 6.63
N LEU A 289 14.03 11.77 5.86
CA LEU A 289 12.76 11.10 6.06
C LEU A 289 12.42 10.25 4.86
N LEU A 290 12.87 9.00 4.91
CA LEU A 290 12.47 7.98 3.94
C LEU A 290 10.96 7.71 4.06
N PRO A 291 10.26 7.33 2.98
CA PRO A 291 8.82 7.06 3.01
C PRO A 291 8.38 6.07 4.10
N ASP A 292 9.25 5.11 4.45
CA ASP A 292 9.01 4.09 5.47
C ASP A 292 9.33 4.54 6.91
N THR A 293 9.80 5.79 7.10
CA THR A 293 10.12 6.33 8.43
C THR A 293 8.91 6.19 9.37
N PRO A 294 9.07 5.57 10.55
CA PRO A 294 7.98 5.42 11.49
C PRO A 294 7.60 6.79 12.07
N VAL A 295 6.30 7.04 12.15
CA VAL A 295 5.70 8.18 12.84
C VAL A 295 4.91 7.65 14.00
N LYS A 296 5.22 8.12 15.21
CA LYS A 296 4.49 7.82 16.43
C LYS A 296 3.69 9.04 16.86
N ILE A 297 2.40 8.86 17.11
CA ILE A 297 1.51 9.91 17.64
C ILE A 297 0.96 9.43 18.96
N SER A 298 1.17 10.20 20.02
CA SER A 298 0.67 9.91 21.36
C SER A 298 -0.45 10.88 21.70
N LEU A 299 -1.63 10.38 22.10
CA LEU A 299 -2.78 11.17 22.53
C LEU A 299 -3.17 10.77 23.95
N VAL A 300 -3.16 11.73 24.88
CA VAL A 300 -3.46 11.50 26.30
C VAL A 300 -4.75 12.21 26.67
N TYR A 301 -5.68 11.47 27.28
CA TYR A 301 -6.95 11.98 27.77
C TYR A 301 -7.04 11.71 29.26
N SER A 302 -7.10 12.77 30.07
CA SER A 302 -7.29 12.64 31.51
C SER A 302 -8.74 12.32 31.82
N THR A 303 -8.96 11.22 32.54
CA THR A 303 -10.28 10.88 33.07
C THR A 303 -10.27 11.02 34.59
N GLY A 304 -11.44 11.29 35.19
CA GLY A 304 -11.58 11.24 36.64
C GLY A 304 -11.38 9.82 37.21
N PRO A 305 -11.20 9.67 38.52
CA PRO A 305 -10.83 8.40 39.17
C PRO A 305 -11.92 7.31 39.11
N ALA A 306 -13.15 7.64 38.73
CA ALA A 306 -14.28 6.71 38.67
C ALA A 306 -14.64 6.33 37.22
N LEU A 307 -13.69 5.73 36.50
CA LEU A 307 -13.92 5.29 35.13
C LEU A 307 -14.75 3.99 35.10
N SER A 308 -15.97 4.08 34.59
CA SER A 308 -16.93 2.95 34.49
C SER A 308 -17.18 2.50 33.06
N SER A 309 -17.02 3.41 32.10
CA SER A 309 -17.13 3.10 30.67
C SER A 309 -16.29 4.06 29.83
N VAL A 310 -15.82 3.56 28.69
CA VAL A 310 -15.09 4.30 27.67
C VAL A 310 -15.65 3.92 26.30
N SER A 311 -15.93 4.92 25.48
CA SER A 311 -16.21 4.75 24.05
C SER A 311 -15.20 5.54 23.24
N ILE A 312 -14.62 4.89 22.23
CA ILE A 312 -13.65 5.49 21.33
C ILE A 312 -14.19 5.32 19.91
N ASN A 313 -14.36 6.40 19.17
CA ASN A 313 -14.80 6.40 17.79
C ASN A 313 -13.72 7.03 16.91
N TRP A 314 -13.33 6.33 15.84
CA TRP A 314 -12.27 6.74 14.91
C TRP A 314 -12.84 7.05 13.53
N GLU A 315 -12.48 8.20 12.99
CA GLU A 315 -12.83 8.66 11.64
C GLU A 315 -11.56 8.98 10.82
N VAL A 316 -10.50 8.19 11.02
CA VAL A 316 -9.14 8.41 10.48
C VAL A 316 -8.79 7.53 9.29
N PHE A 317 -9.79 7.01 8.57
CA PHE A 317 -9.58 6.05 7.48
C PHE A 317 -9.64 6.69 6.11
N ASN A 318 -8.81 6.21 5.20
CA ASN A 318 -8.90 6.48 3.76
C ASN A 318 -8.65 5.17 2.98
N TRP A 319 -8.40 5.28 1.68
CA TRP A 319 -8.17 4.12 0.82
C TRP A 319 -6.78 3.46 1.00
N GLN A 320 -5.83 4.06 1.72
CA GLN A 320 -4.48 3.52 2.01
C GLN A 320 -4.33 3.09 3.48
N ALA A 321 -4.85 3.86 4.43
CA ALA A 321 -4.99 3.53 5.84
C ALA A 321 -6.42 3.03 6.13
N ARG A 322 -6.73 1.84 5.61
CA ARG A 322 -8.08 1.25 5.67
C ARG A 322 -8.44 0.69 7.06
N ARG A 323 -7.42 0.27 7.82
CA ARG A 323 -7.57 -0.30 9.15
C ARG A 323 -6.34 -0.06 10.02
N TRP A 324 -6.56 -0.07 11.32
CA TRP A 324 -5.54 0.00 12.35
C TRP A 324 -5.69 -1.17 13.31
N ASN A 325 -4.60 -1.92 13.51
CA ASN A 325 -4.59 -3.00 14.49
C ASN A 325 -4.25 -2.41 15.86
N ALA A 326 -5.20 -2.43 16.78
CA ALA A 326 -5.04 -1.90 18.12
C ALA A 326 -4.86 -3.02 19.15
N LYS A 327 -3.89 -2.87 20.05
CA LYS A 327 -3.86 -3.59 21.32
C LYS A 327 -4.49 -2.71 22.38
N ILE A 328 -5.48 -3.22 23.09
CA ILE A 328 -6.18 -2.48 24.13
C ILE A 328 -5.86 -3.10 25.48
N GLN A 329 -5.33 -2.29 26.38
CA GLN A 329 -4.99 -2.65 27.75
C GLN A 329 -5.92 -1.90 28.70
N SER A 330 -6.90 -2.60 29.27
CA SER A 330 -7.87 -2.04 30.21
C SER A 330 -7.72 -2.71 31.57
N PHE A 331 -7.29 -1.96 32.59
CA PHE A 331 -7.14 -2.46 33.97
C PHE A 331 -6.44 -3.84 34.07
N GLY A 332 -5.33 -4.00 33.34
CA GLY A 332 -4.51 -5.22 33.33
C GLY A 332 -4.99 -6.34 32.38
N LYS A 333 -6.18 -6.21 31.78
CA LYS A 333 -6.64 -7.11 30.70
C LYS A 333 -6.18 -6.58 29.35
N THR A 334 -5.69 -7.47 28.50
CA THR A 334 -5.27 -7.12 27.14
C THR A 334 -6.16 -7.81 26.12
N GLU A 335 -6.64 -7.06 25.15
CA GLU A 335 -7.35 -7.57 23.99
C GLU A 335 -6.85 -6.93 22.70
N SER A 336 -7.26 -7.51 21.56
CA SER A 336 -6.97 -6.96 20.25
C SER A 336 -8.27 -6.44 19.64
N HIS A 337 -8.19 -5.27 19.03
CA HIS A 337 -9.29 -4.64 18.32
C HIS A 337 -8.80 -4.13 16.97
N THR A 338 -9.69 -4.08 15.98
CA THR A 338 -9.36 -3.51 14.67
C THR A 338 -10.27 -2.33 14.40
N PHE A 339 -9.69 -1.13 14.37
CA PHE A 339 -10.39 0.06 13.91
C PHE A 339 -10.38 0.08 12.38
N SER A 340 -11.54 0.22 11.76
CA SER A 340 -11.69 0.34 10.30
C SER A 340 -12.90 1.19 9.94
N ARG A 341 -13.06 1.53 8.65
CA ARG A 341 -14.27 2.25 8.18
C ARG A 341 -15.59 1.56 8.57
N TYR A 342 -15.58 0.24 8.75
CA TYR A 342 -16.77 -0.55 9.11
C TYR A 342 -16.84 -0.90 10.60
N GLN A 343 -15.76 -0.69 11.34
CA GLN A 343 -15.66 -0.93 12.77
C GLN A 343 -14.90 0.26 13.38
N GLN A 344 -15.61 1.38 13.48
CA GLN A 344 -15.03 2.66 13.91
C GLN A 344 -14.99 2.78 15.43
N GLU A 345 -15.76 1.95 16.12
CA GLU A 345 -16.06 2.10 17.53
C GLU A 345 -15.47 0.97 18.36
N TYR A 346 -14.90 1.37 19.48
CA TYR A 346 -14.54 0.49 20.58
C TYR A 346 -15.31 0.93 21.83
N PHE A 347 -15.85 -0.05 22.56
CA PHE A 347 -16.54 0.18 23.81
C PHE A 347 -15.94 -0.72 24.89
N TRP A 348 -15.60 -0.09 26.01
CA TRP A 348 -15.19 -0.75 27.23
C TRP A 348 -16.11 -0.34 28.37
N ALA A 349 -16.47 -1.30 29.23
CA ALA A 349 -17.19 -1.05 30.47
C ALA A 349 -16.66 -1.98 31.57
N ARG A 350 -16.74 -1.50 32.81
CA ARG A 350 -16.30 -2.24 34.01
C ARG A 350 -17.35 -3.16 34.57
#